data_AF-A0A919I569-F1
#
_entry.id   AF-A0A919I569-F1
#
_cell.length_a   1.000
_cell.length_b   1.000
_cell.length_c   1.000
_cell.angle_alpha   90.00
_cell.angle_beta   90.00
_cell.angle_gamma   90.00
#
_symmetry.space_group_name_H-M   'P 1'
#
loop_
_entity.id
_entity.type
_entity.pdbx_description
1 polymer ?
#
loop_
_entity_poly.entity_id
_entity_poly.type
_entity_poly.pdbx_seq_one_letter_code
_entity_poly.pdbx_strand_id
1 'polypeptide(L)'
;MVFKAKFIQVGVLAFCAVGMSCTYYQNEVIHLPQPKVSRPTATLEASYTTTQPNSITSPYWKTADYLPIVAQNTVTGQVPADDGLFNVSGTFRGLLDFNNGKDPKITLKAAYDDNNLYVLISWKDTTFNASSANWIFNGPADPNKIGSTSGWTSQRSDDKLILSFDMGSSKRDVWNWSLALSEPLGYAIDMIDNNGNLSTDAGNKTFVRNIAGANNRSGPQYQWDEVQQELTRAPGGLTILDPGYYLLTKKNFVGDPVAGNIVFQNNCARCHGKNADGNGIDEQAAALNRPGFMNRYTRSAFVTFASSSSHDGSTDFSTLTSADIDNLLARLRGYSGIPGYYLQNPGGSNSDVHALSNVLLAKIDGNNTKGYSLLLVRALTTGNPDDIIFNPSVGQYQFNLSASDNDDLNRIGEASNQLTFKPKPL
;
A
#
# COMPACT_ATOMS: atom_id res chain seq x y z
N MET A 1 44.89 41.55 28.20
CA MET A 1 44.21 41.66 26.89
C MET A 1 42.90 42.40 27.09
N VAL A 2 42.84 43.62 26.57
CA VAL A 2 41.70 44.54 26.68
C VAL A 2 40.95 44.49 25.35
N PHE A 3 39.68 44.11 25.34
CA PHE A 3 38.82 44.26 24.16
C PHE A 3 37.68 45.24 24.46
N LYS A 4 37.69 46.32 23.67
CA LYS A 4 36.82 47.50 23.74
C LYS A 4 35.43 47.18 23.20
N ALA A 5 34.39 47.61 23.93
CA ALA A 5 33.03 47.71 23.44
C ALA A 5 32.89 48.91 22.48
N LYS A 6 32.29 48.68 21.30
CA LYS A 6 31.89 49.73 20.36
C LYS A 6 30.46 50.16 20.66
N PHE A 7 30.28 51.42 21.02
CA PHE A 7 29.02 52.15 20.93
C PHE A 7 28.71 52.45 19.46
N ILE A 8 27.49 52.19 19.01
CA ILE A 8 26.96 52.69 17.73
C ILE A 8 25.81 53.64 18.04
N GLN A 9 25.89 54.82 17.42
CA GLN A 9 24.98 55.96 17.52
C GLN A 9 23.54 55.60 17.13
N VAL A 10 22.61 56.01 17.98
CA VAL A 10 21.18 56.09 17.66
C VAL A 10 20.95 57.37 16.86
N GLY A 11 20.60 57.22 15.58
CA GLY A 11 20.14 58.31 14.73
C GLY A 11 18.71 58.71 15.09
N VAL A 12 18.52 59.99 15.39
CA VAL A 12 17.22 60.63 15.59
C VAL A 12 16.53 60.77 14.24
N LEU A 13 15.47 59.99 14.00
CA LEU A 13 14.56 60.21 12.88
C LEU A 13 13.35 61.00 13.36
N ALA A 14 13.21 62.22 12.84
CA ALA A 14 12.11 63.12 13.09
C ALA A 14 10.80 62.56 12.50
N PHE A 15 9.80 62.39 13.36
CA PHE A 15 8.46 61.94 13.02
C PHE A 15 7.63 63.11 12.51
N CYS A 16 7.26 63.10 11.22
CA CYS A 16 6.21 63.96 10.69
C CYS A 16 4.84 63.46 11.19
N ALA A 17 4.33 64.10 12.24
CA ALA A 17 2.95 63.93 12.70
C ALA A 17 2.01 64.75 11.81
N VAL A 18 1.50 64.13 10.74
CA VAL A 18 0.35 64.66 10.00
C VAL A 18 -0.90 63.98 10.59
N GLY A 19 -1.82 64.80 11.10
CA GLY A 19 -2.99 64.34 11.82
C GLY A 19 -3.91 63.47 10.97
N MET A 20 -3.89 62.16 11.23
CA MET A 20 -5.02 61.29 10.99
C MET A 20 -5.82 61.22 12.29
N SER A 21 -6.98 61.87 12.33
CA SER A 21 -7.99 61.65 13.35
C SER A 21 -8.54 60.23 13.19
N CYS A 22 -7.82 59.24 13.72
CA CYS A 22 -8.36 57.91 13.94
C CYS A 22 -9.42 58.03 15.04
N THR A 23 -10.69 57.97 14.66
CA THR A 23 -11.77 57.65 15.58
C THR A 23 -11.52 56.24 16.12
N TYR A 24 -10.77 56.17 17.22
CA TYR A 24 -10.55 54.96 17.98
C TYR A 24 -11.89 54.59 18.62
N TYR A 25 -12.63 53.65 18.03
CA TYR A 25 -13.80 53.05 18.67
C TYR A 25 -13.31 52.30 19.92
N GLN A 26 -13.34 52.97 21.07
CA GLN A 26 -12.74 52.49 22.32
C GLN A 26 -13.45 51.28 22.96
N ASN A 27 -14.40 50.62 22.31
CA ASN A 27 -15.19 49.54 22.93
C ASN A 27 -15.57 48.37 22.00
N GLU A 28 -14.94 48.21 20.84
CA GLU A 28 -15.16 46.97 20.06
C GLU A 28 -14.34 45.82 20.66
N VAL A 29 -15.04 44.76 21.07
CA VAL A 29 -14.42 43.51 21.50
C VAL A 29 -13.56 43.00 20.36
N ILE A 30 -12.25 42.86 20.60
CA ILE A 30 -11.34 42.25 19.63
C ILE A 30 -11.79 40.80 19.44
N HIS A 31 -12.55 40.55 18.38
CA HIS A 31 -12.89 39.20 17.95
C HIS A 31 -11.66 38.61 17.28
N LEU A 32 -10.84 37.90 18.05
CA LEU A 32 -9.79 37.07 17.47
C LEU A 32 -10.46 36.06 16.53
N PRO A 33 -10.09 36.02 15.23
CA PRO A 33 -10.65 35.05 14.31
C PRO A 33 -10.36 33.66 14.86
N GLN A 34 -11.41 32.86 15.03
CA GLN A 34 -11.27 31.49 15.52
C GLN A 34 -10.37 30.71 14.54
N PRO A 35 -9.44 29.87 15.04
CA PRO A 35 -8.63 29.03 14.17
C PRO A 35 -9.52 28.22 13.22
N LYS A 36 -9.15 28.16 11.93
CA LYS A 36 -9.87 27.32 10.97
C LYS A 36 -9.84 25.87 11.44
N VAL A 37 -11.00 25.22 11.50
CA VAL A 37 -11.14 23.79 11.80
C VAL A 37 -11.68 23.09 10.56
N SER A 38 -11.15 21.91 10.27
CA SER A 38 -11.59 21.00 9.22
C SER A 38 -13.10 20.71 9.31
N ARG A 39 -13.86 20.89 8.23
CA ARG A 39 -15.31 20.61 8.16
C ARG A 39 -15.65 19.64 7.02
N PRO A 40 -16.76 18.86 7.15
CA PRO A 40 -17.24 18.04 6.05
C PRO A 40 -17.80 18.90 4.90
N THR A 41 -17.61 18.46 3.67
CA THR A 41 -18.09 19.10 2.44
C THR A 41 -18.86 18.10 1.57
N ALA A 42 -19.67 18.59 0.63
CA ALA A 42 -20.41 17.75 -0.32
C ALA A 42 -19.59 17.36 -1.57
N THR A 43 -18.46 18.04 -1.79
CA THR A 43 -17.49 17.75 -2.86
C THR A 43 -16.09 17.73 -2.26
N LEU A 44 -15.13 17.11 -2.94
CA LEU A 44 -13.73 17.16 -2.56
C LEU A 44 -13.18 18.54 -2.94
N GLU A 45 -12.99 19.43 -1.96
CA GLU A 45 -12.56 20.80 -2.23
C GLU A 45 -11.03 20.93 -2.22
N ALA A 46 -10.43 21.20 -3.38
CA ALA A 46 -9.00 21.46 -3.52
C ALA A 46 -8.73 22.96 -3.31
N SER A 47 -8.08 23.33 -2.21
CA SER A 47 -7.67 24.72 -1.98
C SER A 47 -6.23 24.98 -2.47
N TYR A 48 -5.99 26.18 -3.01
CA TYR A 48 -4.65 26.58 -3.40
C TYR A 48 -3.75 26.70 -2.17
N THR A 49 -2.50 26.23 -2.28
CA THR A 49 -1.47 26.39 -1.26
C THR A 49 -0.14 26.81 -1.87
N THR A 50 0.57 27.71 -1.18
CA THR A 50 1.93 28.13 -1.53
C THR A 50 3.00 27.21 -0.94
N THR A 51 2.64 26.44 0.10
CA THR A 51 3.51 25.43 0.71
C THR A 51 3.00 24.06 0.34
N GLN A 52 3.84 23.27 -0.32
CA GLN A 52 3.49 21.92 -0.77
C GLN A 52 3.13 21.02 0.42
N PRO A 53 1.93 20.42 0.46
CA PRO A 53 1.54 19.48 1.51
C PRO A 53 2.00 18.06 1.16
N ASN A 54 3.28 17.90 0.81
CA ASN A 54 3.89 16.67 0.28
C ASN A 54 4.18 15.59 1.35
N SER A 55 3.50 15.64 2.49
CA SER A 55 3.57 14.66 3.57
C SER A 55 2.18 14.46 4.16
N ILE A 56 1.85 13.22 4.55
CA ILE A 56 0.62 12.87 5.26
C ILE A 56 0.47 13.60 6.62
N THR A 57 1.57 14.11 7.18
CA THR A 57 1.58 14.87 8.45
C THR A 57 1.63 16.38 8.25
N SER A 58 1.55 16.88 7.01
CA SER A 58 1.57 18.32 6.73
C SER A 58 0.54 19.08 7.59
N PRO A 59 0.90 20.22 8.18
CA PRO A 59 -0.02 21.04 8.98
C PRO A 59 -1.29 21.45 8.22
N TYR A 60 -1.20 21.58 6.89
CA TYR A 60 -2.34 21.90 6.02
C TYR A 60 -3.52 20.93 6.25
N TRP A 61 -3.24 19.63 6.39
CA TRP A 61 -4.28 18.61 6.52
C TRP A 61 -5.12 18.73 7.80
N LYS A 62 -4.64 19.46 8.83
CA LYS A 62 -5.40 19.65 10.08
C LYS A 62 -6.59 20.59 9.90
N THR A 63 -6.52 21.51 8.95
CA THR A 63 -7.53 22.56 8.73
C THR A 63 -8.22 22.45 7.38
N ALA A 64 -7.72 21.61 6.48
CA ALA A 64 -8.37 21.29 5.22
C ALA A 64 -9.74 20.63 5.44
N ASP A 65 -10.74 21.13 4.73
CA ASP A 65 -12.08 20.56 4.69
C ASP A 65 -12.04 19.20 3.98
N TYR A 66 -13.01 18.32 4.28
CA TYR A 66 -12.98 16.93 3.84
C TYR A 66 -14.29 16.45 3.26
N LEU A 67 -14.20 15.60 2.25
CA LEU A 67 -15.33 14.84 1.74
C LEU A 67 -15.44 13.51 2.50
N PRO A 68 -16.50 13.28 3.29
CA PRO A 68 -16.82 11.94 3.78
C PRO A 68 -17.36 11.09 2.62
N ILE A 69 -16.92 9.84 2.54
CA ILE A 69 -17.41 8.87 1.55
C ILE A 69 -18.28 7.85 2.27
N VAL A 70 -19.50 7.66 1.76
CA VAL A 70 -20.41 6.63 2.27
C VAL A 70 -20.10 5.35 1.53
N ALA A 71 -19.25 4.51 2.13
CA ALA A 71 -18.85 3.26 1.52
C ALA A 71 -20.07 2.36 1.26
N GLN A 72 -20.22 1.93 0.01
CA GLN A 72 -21.20 0.95 -0.44
C GLN A 72 -20.51 -0.14 -1.25
N ASN A 73 -21.14 -1.31 -1.34
CA ASN A 73 -20.68 -2.37 -2.22
C ASN A 73 -20.78 -1.90 -3.68
N THR A 74 -19.64 -1.75 -4.35
CA THR A 74 -19.60 -1.37 -5.77
C THR A 74 -19.44 -2.59 -6.67
N VAL A 75 -18.71 -3.61 -6.21
CA VAL A 75 -18.57 -4.91 -6.87
C VAL A 75 -18.61 -6.00 -5.80
N THR A 76 -19.50 -6.99 -5.95
CA THR A 76 -19.63 -8.12 -5.01
C THR A 76 -19.91 -9.43 -5.73
N GLY A 77 -19.49 -10.55 -5.12
CA GLY A 77 -19.76 -11.89 -5.61
C GLY A 77 -19.01 -12.23 -6.91
N GLN A 78 -18.04 -11.41 -7.31
CA GLN A 78 -17.19 -11.74 -8.44
C GLN A 78 -16.22 -12.86 -8.08
N VAL A 79 -16.10 -13.80 -9.00
CA VAL A 79 -15.18 -14.93 -8.97
C VAL A 79 -14.14 -14.68 -10.07
N PRO A 80 -12.83 -14.82 -9.80
CA PRO A 80 -11.81 -14.65 -10.82
C PRO A 80 -12.02 -15.67 -11.92
N ALA A 81 -11.70 -15.27 -13.16
CA ALA A 81 -11.66 -16.17 -14.30
C ALA A 81 -10.83 -17.44 -14.00
N ASP A 82 -11.01 -18.48 -14.82
CA ASP A 82 -10.18 -19.69 -14.76
C ASP A 82 -8.78 -19.43 -15.34
N ASP A 83 -8.04 -18.58 -14.64
CA ASP A 83 -6.68 -18.15 -14.98
C ASP A 83 -5.63 -18.87 -14.11
N GLY A 84 -6.07 -19.78 -13.22
CA GLY A 84 -5.22 -20.47 -12.28
C GLY A 84 -4.82 -19.66 -11.04
N LEU A 85 -5.52 -18.57 -10.71
CA LEU A 85 -5.39 -17.90 -9.41
C LEU A 85 -6.54 -18.36 -8.52
N PHE A 86 -6.22 -19.09 -7.46
CA PHE A 86 -7.15 -20.09 -6.93
C PHE A 86 -7.92 -19.67 -5.69
N ASN A 87 -7.47 -18.66 -4.94
CA ASN A 87 -8.09 -18.30 -3.66
C ASN A 87 -8.56 -16.85 -3.68
N VAL A 88 -9.53 -16.53 -2.81
CA VAL A 88 -10.37 -15.31 -2.71
C VAL A 88 -11.49 -15.19 -3.74
N SER A 89 -11.92 -16.30 -4.35
CA SER A 89 -13.09 -16.27 -5.21
C SER A 89 -14.39 -16.41 -4.43
N GLY A 90 -15.19 -15.33 -4.36
CA GLY A 90 -16.51 -15.35 -3.73
C GLY A 90 -16.53 -15.49 -2.21
N THR A 91 -15.39 -15.41 -1.52
CA THR A 91 -15.32 -15.40 -0.05
C THR A 91 -15.50 -14.02 0.54
N PHE A 92 -15.16 -12.96 -0.20
CA PHE A 92 -15.36 -11.58 0.23
C PHE A 92 -16.78 -11.12 -0.09
N ARG A 93 -17.49 -10.69 0.95
CA ARG A 93 -18.90 -10.31 0.94
C ARG A 93 -19.08 -8.79 1.03
N GLY A 94 -18.14 -8.03 0.45
CA GLY A 94 -18.20 -6.58 0.43
C GLY A 94 -17.96 -5.99 1.82
N LEU A 95 -18.77 -4.99 2.18
CA LEU A 95 -18.75 -4.31 3.47
C LEU A 95 -18.81 -5.24 4.69
N LEU A 96 -19.37 -6.45 4.57
CA LEU A 96 -19.45 -7.39 5.69
C LEU A 96 -18.07 -7.92 6.11
N ASP A 97 -17.15 -8.04 5.16
CA ASP A 97 -15.80 -8.53 5.42
C ASP A 97 -14.80 -7.38 5.48
N PHE A 98 -14.99 -6.31 4.68
CA PHE A 98 -14.15 -5.12 4.73
C PHE A 98 -14.09 -4.54 6.14
N ASN A 99 -12.88 -4.32 6.67
CA ASN A 99 -12.68 -3.77 8.02
C ASN A 99 -13.49 -4.53 9.09
N ASN A 100 -13.61 -5.85 8.94
CA ASN A 100 -14.37 -6.73 9.82
C ASN A 100 -15.84 -6.28 10.00
N GLY A 101 -16.48 -5.79 8.94
CA GLY A 101 -17.87 -5.38 8.97
C GLY A 101 -18.12 -4.00 9.57
N LYS A 102 -17.07 -3.27 9.97
CA LYS A 102 -17.18 -1.95 10.60
C LYS A 102 -17.07 -0.85 9.56
N ASP A 103 -17.80 0.24 9.80
CA ASP A 103 -17.72 1.44 8.97
C ASP A 103 -16.26 1.88 8.76
N PRO A 104 -15.76 1.89 7.52
CA PRO A 104 -14.40 2.26 7.20
C PRO A 104 -14.14 3.77 7.35
N LYS A 105 -15.17 4.62 7.51
CA LYS A 105 -15.02 6.07 7.72
C LYS A 105 -14.06 6.71 6.71
N ILE A 106 -14.28 6.42 5.44
CA ILE A 106 -13.44 6.90 4.35
C ILE A 106 -13.60 8.44 4.26
N THR A 107 -12.47 9.15 4.21
CA THR A 107 -12.44 10.62 4.07
C THR A 107 -11.37 11.04 3.06
N LEU A 108 -11.65 12.09 2.30
CA LEU A 108 -10.71 12.69 1.35
C LEU A 108 -10.51 14.18 1.66
N LYS A 109 -9.28 14.66 1.51
CA LYS A 109 -8.88 16.07 1.55
C LYS A 109 -8.05 16.39 0.33
N ALA A 110 -8.17 17.61 -0.19
CA ALA A 110 -7.41 18.00 -1.36
C ALA A 110 -6.73 19.37 -1.21
N ALA A 111 -5.65 19.54 -1.95
CA ALA A 111 -4.94 20.80 -2.16
C ALA A 111 -4.41 20.84 -3.59
N TYR A 112 -4.09 22.02 -4.06
CA TYR A 112 -3.28 22.17 -5.26
C TYR A 112 -2.29 23.33 -5.11
N ASP A 113 -1.18 23.26 -5.82
CA ASP A 113 -0.30 24.40 -6.05
C ASP A 113 -0.26 24.73 -7.55
N ASP A 114 0.71 25.52 -8.00
CA ASP A 114 0.80 25.88 -9.43
C ASP A 114 1.17 24.68 -10.34
N ASN A 115 1.65 23.58 -9.77
CA ASN A 115 2.18 22.43 -10.50
C ASN A 115 1.46 21.12 -10.22
N ASN A 116 0.92 20.90 -9.02
CA ASN A 116 0.46 19.59 -8.55
C ASN A 116 -0.93 19.65 -7.89
N LEU A 117 -1.65 18.53 -8.04
CA LEU A 117 -2.79 18.15 -7.22
C LEU A 117 -2.31 17.19 -6.12
N TYR A 118 -2.82 17.41 -4.91
CA TYR A 118 -2.56 16.59 -3.73
C TYR A 118 -3.88 16.06 -3.20
N VAL A 119 -4.00 14.75 -3.03
CA VAL A 119 -5.19 14.10 -2.48
C VAL A 119 -4.78 13.22 -1.31
N LEU A 120 -5.22 13.59 -0.10
CA LEU A 120 -5.06 12.76 1.10
C LEU A 120 -6.34 11.97 1.33
N ILE A 121 -6.24 10.65 1.26
CA ILE A 121 -7.30 9.71 1.57
C ILE A 121 -7.01 9.05 2.92
N SER A 122 -8.02 8.82 3.74
CA SER A 122 -7.89 8.05 4.98
C SER A 122 -9.09 7.16 5.23
N TRP A 123 -8.84 5.94 5.67
CA TRP A 123 -9.89 4.97 6.00
C TRP A 123 -9.45 4.03 7.12
N LYS A 124 -10.44 3.42 7.77
CA LYS A 124 -10.26 2.36 8.74
C LYS A 124 -10.31 1.02 8.03
N ASP A 125 -9.22 0.32 8.21
CA ASP A 125 -9.05 -1.10 7.99
C ASP A 125 -8.16 -1.56 9.14
N THR A 126 -8.54 -2.66 9.77
CA THR A 126 -7.84 -3.17 10.96
C THR A 126 -6.79 -4.20 10.63
N THR A 127 -6.67 -4.57 9.35
CA THR A 127 -5.70 -5.52 8.84
C THR A 127 -4.80 -4.91 7.78
N PHE A 128 -3.65 -5.52 7.56
CA PHE A 128 -2.79 -5.27 6.41
C PHE A 128 -2.77 -6.51 5.53
N ASN A 129 -2.95 -6.33 4.23
CA ASN A 129 -2.74 -7.37 3.25
C ASN A 129 -1.86 -6.91 2.10
N ALA A 130 -0.65 -7.47 2.03
CA ALA A 130 0.34 -7.21 0.99
C ALA A 130 0.65 -8.47 0.18
N SER A 131 -0.31 -9.39 0.03
CA SER A 131 -0.08 -10.75 -0.47
C SER A 131 -0.53 -10.96 -1.93
N SER A 132 -0.35 -9.95 -2.79
CA SER A 132 -0.86 -10.01 -4.16
C SER A 132 -0.23 -11.15 -4.97
N ALA A 133 -1.09 -12.08 -5.39
CA ALA A 133 -0.76 -13.32 -6.09
C ALA A 133 0.31 -14.19 -5.40
N ASN A 134 0.43 -14.14 -4.07
CA ASN A 134 1.44 -14.93 -3.35
C ASN A 134 1.35 -16.42 -3.67
N TRP A 135 2.49 -17.05 -3.94
CA TRP A 135 2.61 -18.47 -4.23
C TRP A 135 2.56 -19.30 -2.97
N ILE A 136 1.57 -20.17 -2.87
CA ILE A 136 1.38 -21.06 -1.74
C ILE A 136 1.36 -22.49 -2.25
N PHE A 137 2.14 -23.35 -1.61
CA PHE A 137 2.21 -24.76 -1.97
C PHE A 137 1.22 -25.56 -1.11
N ASN A 138 0.29 -26.24 -1.78
CA ASN A 138 -0.88 -26.86 -1.20
C ASN A 138 -1.66 -25.88 -0.31
N GLY A 139 -2.05 -24.75 -0.91
CA GLY A 139 -2.77 -23.69 -0.21
C GLY A 139 -4.16 -24.07 0.29
N PRO A 140 -4.84 -23.15 1.00
CA PRO A 140 -6.19 -23.39 1.49
C PRO A 140 -7.15 -23.64 0.34
N ALA A 141 -8.20 -24.41 0.61
CA ALA A 141 -9.23 -24.71 -0.35
C ALA A 141 -10.06 -23.46 -0.69
N ASP A 142 -10.36 -23.29 -1.97
CA ASP A 142 -11.37 -22.37 -2.46
C ASP A 142 -12.58 -23.19 -2.94
N PRO A 143 -13.77 -23.04 -2.31
CA PRO A 143 -14.95 -23.81 -2.65
C PRO A 143 -15.48 -23.54 -4.06
N ASN A 144 -15.12 -22.41 -4.67
CA ASN A 144 -15.55 -22.02 -6.00
C ASN A 144 -14.55 -22.43 -7.09
N LYS A 145 -13.40 -23.03 -6.73
CA LYS A 145 -12.37 -23.47 -7.68
C LYS A 145 -11.85 -24.87 -7.39
N ILE A 146 -12.14 -25.79 -8.30
CA ILE A 146 -11.64 -27.17 -8.25
C ILE A 146 -10.10 -27.18 -8.32
N GLY A 147 -9.47 -27.98 -7.46
CA GLY A 147 -8.01 -28.15 -7.46
C GLY A 147 -7.22 -27.03 -6.76
N SER A 148 -7.89 -26.14 -6.02
CA SER A 148 -7.29 -25.02 -5.26
C SER A 148 -6.28 -25.43 -4.17
N THR A 149 -6.17 -26.72 -3.86
CA THR A 149 -5.32 -27.24 -2.77
C THR A 149 -4.11 -28.07 -3.21
N SER A 150 -3.93 -28.33 -4.51
CA SER A 150 -2.88 -29.24 -5.00
C SER A 150 -1.78 -28.52 -5.76
N GLY A 151 -0.54 -28.68 -5.32
CA GLY A 151 0.64 -28.05 -5.90
C GLY A 151 0.69 -26.55 -5.59
N TRP A 152 1.37 -25.79 -6.46
CA TRP A 152 1.44 -24.33 -6.33
C TRP A 152 0.11 -23.68 -6.69
N THR A 153 -0.41 -22.86 -5.80
CA THR A 153 -1.52 -21.95 -6.08
C THR A 153 -1.10 -20.52 -5.79
N SER A 154 -1.92 -19.55 -6.20
CA SER A 154 -1.66 -18.14 -5.90
C SER A 154 -2.93 -17.38 -5.53
N GLN A 155 -2.79 -16.40 -4.63
CA GLN A 155 -3.92 -15.71 -3.97
C GLN A 155 -3.90 -14.21 -4.27
N ARG A 156 -5.01 -13.63 -4.74
CA ARG A 156 -5.10 -12.18 -5.03
C ARG A 156 -5.50 -11.38 -3.79
N SER A 157 -4.69 -11.50 -2.75
CA SER A 157 -4.95 -10.90 -1.44
C SER A 157 -4.14 -9.63 -1.30
N ASP A 158 -4.75 -8.47 -1.51
CA ASP A 158 -4.06 -7.19 -1.44
C ASP A 158 -5.03 -6.08 -1.04
N ASP A 159 -4.56 -5.17 -0.20
CA ASP A 159 -5.32 -3.98 0.14
C ASP A 159 -5.05 -2.91 -0.92
N LYS A 160 -6.14 -2.38 -1.46
CA LYS A 160 -6.11 -1.48 -2.61
C LYS A 160 -6.99 -0.27 -2.40
N LEU A 161 -6.57 0.82 -3.02
CA LEU A 161 -7.39 2.00 -3.21
C LEU A 161 -7.25 2.48 -4.65
N ILE A 162 -8.38 2.70 -5.30
CA ILE A 162 -8.43 3.15 -6.69
C ILE A 162 -9.22 4.45 -6.73
N LEU A 163 -8.59 5.47 -7.28
CA LEU A 163 -9.20 6.75 -7.59
C LEU A 163 -9.23 6.90 -9.11
N SER A 164 -10.39 7.15 -9.72
CA SER A 164 -10.49 7.29 -11.17
C SER A 164 -11.21 8.57 -11.57
N PHE A 165 -10.63 9.38 -12.44
CA PHE A 165 -11.19 10.63 -12.93
C PHE A 165 -11.80 10.49 -14.33
N ASP A 166 -12.97 11.08 -14.55
CA ASP A 166 -13.62 11.08 -15.86
C ASP A 166 -12.91 12.03 -16.83
N MET A 167 -12.41 11.47 -17.94
CA MET A 167 -11.79 12.21 -19.04
C MET A 167 -12.76 12.51 -20.19
N GLY A 168 -14.03 12.12 -20.05
CA GLY A 168 -15.01 12.10 -21.12
C GLY A 168 -14.82 10.92 -22.08
N SER A 169 -15.77 10.75 -23.01
CA SER A 169 -15.75 9.66 -24.00
C SER A 169 -15.60 8.25 -23.40
N SER A 170 -16.14 8.05 -22.19
CA SER A 170 -16.01 6.80 -21.42
C SER A 170 -14.56 6.38 -21.13
N LYS A 171 -13.64 7.35 -21.11
CA LYS A 171 -12.26 7.17 -20.68
C LYS A 171 -12.10 7.66 -19.25
N ARG A 172 -11.26 6.98 -18.48
CA ARG A 172 -10.87 7.43 -17.15
C ARG A 172 -9.37 7.28 -16.95
N ASP A 173 -8.81 8.27 -16.29
CA ASP A 173 -7.48 8.24 -15.70
C ASP A 173 -7.62 7.57 -14.32
N VAL A 174 -6.87 6.50 -14.05
CA VAL A 174 -7.09 5.57 -12.93
C VAL A 174 -5.81 5.40 -12.11
N TRP A 175 -5.83 5.91 -10.89
CA TRP A 175 -4.72 5.80 -9.94
C TRP A 175 -4.98 4.65 -9.00
N ASN A 176 -4.27 3.55 -9.20
CA ASN A 176 -4.45 2.31 -8.44
C ASN A 176 -3.31 2.11 -7.44
N TRP A 177 -3.55 2.52 -6.20
CA TRP A 177 -2.67 2.22 -5.08
C TRP A 177 -2.90 0.79 -4.59
N SER A 178 -1.81 0.05 -4.50
CA SER A 178 -1.71 -1.34 -4.03
C SER A 178 -0.60 -1.45 -3.01
N LEU A 179 -0.94 -2.00 -1.84
CA LEU A 179 0.02 -2.21 -0.76
C LEU A 179 1.12 -3.19 -1.15
N ALA A 180 0.78 -4.22 -1.93
CA ALA A 180 1.74 -5.22 -2.41
C ALA A 180 2.62 -4.71 -3.57
N LEU A 181 2.04 -3.97 -4.53
CA LEU A 181 2.64 -3.80 -5.86
C LEU A 181 3.15 -2.39 -6.18
N SER A 182 2.72 -1.36 -5.44
CA SER A 182 3.01 0.04 -5.80
C SER A 182 3.46 0.91 -4.64
N GLU A 183 2.86 0.73 -3.45
CA GLU A 183 3.28 1.42 -2.24
C GLU A 183 4.78 1.26 -1.94
N PRO A 184 5.40 0.07 -2.12
CA PRO A 184 6.82 -0.10 -1.87
C PRO A 184 7.69 0.88 -2.65
N LEU A 185 7.28 1.22 -3.87
CA LEU A 185 8.04 2.06 -4.79
C LEU A 185 7.70 3.55 -4.63
N GLY A 186 6.64 3.88 -3.88
CA GLY A 186 6.20 5.27 -3.70
C GLY A 186 5.39 5.82 -4.88
N TYR A 187 4.67 4.95 -5.59
CA TYR A 187 3.80 5.32 -6.70
C TYR A 187 2.42 4.68 -6.54
N ALA A 188 1.40 5.23 -7.19
CA ALA A 188 0.23 4.45 -7.58
C ALA A 188 0.52 3.81 -8.96
N ILE A 189 -0.13 2.69 -9.25
CA ILE A 189 -0.12 2.15 -10.61
C ILE A 189 -0.99 3.08 -11.46
N ASP A 190 -0.37 3.77 -12.41
CA ASP A 190 -1.10 4.62 -13.35
C ASP A 190 -1.70 3.80 -14.49
N MET A 191 -2.97 4.04 -14.76
CA MET A 191 -3.77 3.21 -15.64
C MET A 191 -4.82 4.05 -16.35
N ILE A 192 -5.20 3.57 -17.53
CA ILE A 192 -6.34 4.08 -18.28
C ILE A 192 -7.45 3.03 -18.34
N ASP A 193 -8.67 3.45 -18.04
CA ASP A 193 -9.88 2.69 -18.35
C ASP A 193 -10.49 3.25 -19.64
N ASN A 194 -10.53 2.42 -20.68
CA ASN A 194 -11.16 2.76 -21.95
C ASN A 194 -12.39 1.87 -22.18
N ASN A 195 -13.58 2.39 -21.83
CA ASN A 195 -14.85 1.68 -21.94
C ASN A 195 -14.89 0.35 -21.16
N GLY A 196 -14.40 0.34 -19.92
CA GLY A 196 -14.32 -0.84 -19.05
C GLY A 196 -13.09 -1.71 -19.29
N ASN A 197 -12.24 -1.35 -20.25
CA ASN A 197 -10.98 -2.04 -20.51
C ASN A 197 -9.85 -1.32 -19.79
N LEU A 198 -9.52 -1.82 -18.61
CA LEU A 198 -8.44 -1.29 -17.79
C LEU A 198 -7.08 -1.78 -18.31
N SER A 199 -6.17 -0.85 -18.57
CA SER A 199 -4.78 -1.14 -18.96
C SER A 199 -3.81 -0.21 -18.24
N THR A 200 -2.60 -0.69 -17.94
CA THR A 200 -1.51 0.17 -17.46
C THR A 200 -1.08 1.13 -18.54
N ASP A 201 -0.64 2.33 -18.16
CA ASP A 201 -0.25 3.37 -19.09
C ASP A 201 1.07 3.05 -19.82
N ALA A 202 1.53 3.98 -20.65
CA ALA A 202 2.80 3.83 -21.35
C ALA A 202 4.00 3.79 -20.38
N GLY A 203 4.99 2.95 -20.72
CA GLY A 203 6.27 2.86 -19.99
C GLY A 203 6.46 1.58 -19.18
N ASN A 204 7.33 1.64 -18.17
CA ASN A 204 7.68 0.48 -17.35
C ASN A 204 6.67 0.31 -16.23
N LYS A 205 6.15 -0.91 -16.08
CA LYS A 205 5.26 -1.29 -14.98
C LYS A 205 5.98 -1.26 -13.65
N THR A 206 5.26 -1.13 -12.54
CA THR A 206 5.80 -1.23 -11.17
C THR A 206 6.19 -2.66 -10.75
N PHE A 207 5.72 -3.69 -11.47
CA PHE A 207 5.93 -5.09 -11.10
C PHE A 207 5.91 -6.05 -12.30
N VAL A 208 6.48 -7.24 -12.09
CA VAL A 208 6.47 -8.36 -13.02
C VAL A 208 6.14 -9.65 -12.28
N ARG A 209 5.36 -10.53 -12.89
CA ARG A 209 4.94 -11.79 -12.26
C ARG A 209 6.16 -12.68 -11.99
N ASN A 210 6.30 -13.12 -10.76
CA ASN A 210 7.35 -14.04 -10.33
C ASN A 210 6.91 -15.47 -10.66
N ILE A 211 7.13 -15.97 -11.89
CA ILE A 211 6.55 -17.24 -12.34
C ILE A 211 7.59 -18.09 -13.09
N ALA A 212 7.79 -19.33 -12.66
CA ALA A 212 8.81 -20.22 -13.23
C ALA A 212 8.45 -20.80 -14.61
N GLY A 213 7.17 -20.77 -14.97
CA GLY A 213 6.64 -21.39 -16.18
C GLY A 213 5.54 -20.56 -16.85
N ALA A 214 4.71 -21.22 -17.65
CA ALA A 214 3.73 -20.55 -18.50
C ALA A 214 2.38 -20.27 -17.82
N ASN A 215 2.14 -20.79 -16.60
CA ASN A 215 0.82 -20.70 -15.97
C ASN A 215 0.87 -20.39 -14.46
N ASN A 216 -0.26 -19.96 -13.92
CA ASN A 216 -0.43 -19.63 -12.49
C ASN A 216 -0.40 -20.86 -11.54
N ARG A 217 0.15 -21.97 -12.02
CA ARG A 217 0.40 -23.23 -11.29
C ARG A 217 1.87 -23.64 -11.31
N SER A 218 2.72 -22.91 -12.02
CA SER A 218 4.14 -23.25 -12.19
C SER A 218 4.99 -22.95 -10.97
N GLY A 219 4.46 -22.15 -10.02
CA GLY A 219 5.20 -21.71 -8.84
C GLY A 219 6.16 -20.54 -9.10
N PRO A 220 6.88 -20.10 -8.06
CA PRO A 220 7.76 -18.95 -8.13
C PRO A 220 9.04 -19.28 -8.90
N GLN A 221 9.47 -18.34 -9.74
CA GLN A 221 10.80 -18.39 -10.38
C GLN A 221 11.90 -17.98 -9.41
N TYR A 222 11.59 -16.99 -8.57
CA TYR A 222 12.53 -16.28 -7.73
C TYR A 222 12.08 -16.26 -6.27
N GLN A 223 13.06 -16.08 -5.39
CA GLN A 223 12.92 -15.80 -3.98
C GLN A 223 13.81 -14.61 -3.60
N TRP A 224 13.60 -14.06 -2.41
CA TRP A 224 14.47 -13.05 -1.83
C TRP A 224 15.93 -13.54 -1.80
N ASP A 225 16.85 -12.66 -2.19
CA ASP A 225 18.27 -13.00 -2.31
C ASP A 225 19.02 -13.05 -0.97
N GLU A 226 18.36 -12.65 0.12
CA GLU A 226 18.86 -12.61 1.50
C GLU A 226 19.66 -11.34 1.84
N VAL A 227 19.60 -10.31 0.98
CA VAL A 227 20.17 -8.97 1.23
C VAL A 227 19.07 -7.99 1.62
N GLN A 228 19.34 -7.09 2.57
CA GLN A 228 18.39 -6.05 2.96
C GLN A 228 17.91 -5.25 1.73
N GLN A 229 16.59 -5.12 1.62
CA GLN A 229 15.94 -4.48 0.47
C GLN A 229 15.68 -3.02 0.81
N GLU A 230 16.46 -2.12 0.21
CA GLU A 230 16.36 -0.68 0.44
C GLU A 230 16.04 0.05 -0.87
N LEU A 231 15.21 1.08 -0.76
CA LEU A 231 15.02 2.04 -1.86
C LEU A 231 14.68 3.43 -1.33
N THR A 232 14.99 4.45 -2.12
CA THR A 232 14.62 5.84 -1.81
C THR A 232 13.37 6.21 -2.60
N ARG A 233 12.32 6.61 -1.89
CA ARG A 233 11.03 7.04 -2.43
C ARG A 233 10.98 8.56 -2.51
N ALA A 234 10.30 9.09 -3.52
CA ALA A 234 9.88 10.48 -3.54
C ALA A 234 8.38 10.54 -3.21
N PRO A 235 7.91 11.40 -2.27
CA PRO A 235 8.69 12.23 -1.33
C PRO A 235 9.15 11.49 -0.05
N GLY A 236 8.87 10.18 0.07
CA GLY A 236 8.98 9.41 1.33
C GLY A 236 10.38 9.15 1.90
N GLY A 237 11.46 9.39 1.15
CA GLY A 237 12.84 9.12 1.58
C GLY A 237 13.20 7.63 1.56
N LEU A 238 14.27 7.27 2.27
CA LEU A 238 14.76 5.88 2.38
C LEU A 238 13.71 4.99 3.08
N THR A 239 13.44 3.83 2.51
CA THR A 239 12.61 2.79 3.12
C THR A 239 13.28 1.42 3.03
N ILE A 240 12.96 0.56 3.99
CA ILE A 240 13.36 -0.84 4.01
C ILE A 240 12.11 -1.67 3.73
N LEU A 241 12.22 -2.67 2.87
CA LEU A 241 11.11 -3.55 2.51
C LEU A 241 11.17 -4.89 3.26
N ASP A 242 10.03 -5.31 3.79
CA ASP A 242 9.83 -6.64 4.38
C ASP A 242 9.95 -7.73 3.31
N PRO A 243 11.00 -8.59 3.34
CA PRO A 243 11.14 -9.70 2.39
C PRO A 243 10.04 -10.77 2.53
N GLY A 244 9.24 -10.69 3.60
CA GLY A 244 8.00 -11.44 3.76
C GLY A 244 7.02 -11.28 2.61
N TYR A 245 6.92 -10.06 2.07
CA TYR A 245 5.88 -9.65 1.13
C TYR A 245 6.43 -9.03 -0.15
N TYR A 246 7.64 -8.50 -0.12
CA TYR A 246 8.21 -7.76 -1.24
C TYR A 246 9.45 -8.44 -1.80
N LEU A 247 9.57 -8.41 -3.13
CA LEU A 247 10.72 -8.92 -3.86
C LEU A 247 11.29 -7.85 -4.78
N LEU A 248 12.22 -7.06 -4.24
CA LEU A 248 13.03 -6.08 -4.97
C LEU A 248 14.34 -6.73 -5.44
N THR A 249 15.06 -7.36 -4.52
CA THR A 249 16.30 -8.11 -4.79
C THR A 249 15.99 -9.60 -4.81
N LYS A 250 16.49 -10.31 -5.81
CA LYS A 250 16.00 -11.66 -6.12
C LYS A 250 17.09 -12.60 -6.61
N LYS A 251 16.91 -13.88 -6.28
CA LYS A 251 17.67 -15.01 -6.81
C LYS A 251 16.73 -16.14 -7.19
N ASN A 252 17.22 -17.11 -7.95
CA ASN A 252 16.43 -18.29 -8.32
C ASN A 252 15.83 -18.97 -7.08
N PHE A 253 14.59 -19.43 -7.20
CA PHE A 253 13.98 -20.28 -6.20
C PHE A 253 14.76 -21.60 -6.09
N VAL A 254 15.01 -22.07 -4.87
CA VAL A 254 15.85 -23.26 -4.61
C VAL A 254 15.12 -24.23 -3.71
N GLY A 255 15.16 -25.51 -4.08
CA GLY A 255 14.52 -26.62 -3.40
C GLY A 255 13.21 -27.04 -4.07
N ASP A 256 12.79 -28.26 -3.79
CA ASP A 256 11.53 -28.85 -4.23
C ASP A 256 10.55 -28.90 -3.04
N PRO A 257 9.41 -28.18 -3.09
CA PRO A 257 8.42 -28.20 -2.02
C PRO A 257 7.71 -29.55 -1.87
N VAL A 258 7.68 -30.41 -2.91
CA VAL A 258 7.12 -31.77 -2.82
C VAL A 258 8.01 -32.64 -1.95
N ALA A 259 9.30 -32.72 -2.28
CA ALA A 259 10.30 -33.39 -1.45
C ALA A 259 10.35 -32.77 -0.04
N GLY A 260 10.29 -31.45 0.06
CA GLY A 260 10.27 -30.73 1.32
C GLY A 260 9.08 -31.05 2.20
N ASN A 261 7.92 -31.35 1.61
CA ASN A 261 6.76 -31.81 2.36
C ASN A 261 7.02 -33.17 3.02
N ILE A 262 7.72 -34.09 2.36
CA ILE A 262 8.08 -35.39 2.96
C ILE A 262 8.99 -35.16 4.17
N VAL A 263 10.02 -34.31 4.02
CA VAL A 263 10.92 -33.96 5.13
C VAL A 263 10.15 -33.32 6.29
N PHE A 264 9.26 -32.36 6.01
CA PHE A 264 8.45 -31.69 7.02
C PHE A 264 7.53 -32.67 7.77
N GLN A 265 6.82 -33.55 7.06
CA GLN A 265 5.89 -34.49 7.70
C GLN A 265 6.62 -35.48 8.61
N ASN A 266 7.83 -35.91 8.23
CA ASN A 266 8.60 -36.88 9.01
C ASN A 266 9.29 -36.27 10.24
N ASN A 267 9.74 -35.00 10.15
CA ASN A 267 10.64 -34.42 11.15
C ASN A 267 10.06 -33.22 11.91
N CYS A 268 9.05 -32.53 11.36
CA CYS A 268 8.60 -31.23 11.89
C CYS A 268 7.12 -31.23 12.26
N ALA A 269 6.28 -31.98 11.54
CA ALA A 269 4.82 -31.95 11.72
C ALA A 269 4.37 -32.48 13.10
N ARG A 270 5.19 -33.29 13.77
CA ARG A 270 4.92 -33.79 15.12
C ARG A 270 4.77 -32.64 16.13
N CYS A 271 5.60 -31.60 16.00
CA CYS A 271 5.58 -30.42 16.89
C CYS A 271 4.82 -29.24 16.27
N HIS A 272 4.97 -28.99 14.97
CA HIS A 272 4.38 -27.83 14.30
C HIS A 272 2.98 -28.08 13.69
N GLY A 273 2.47 -29.31 13.80
CA GLY A 273 1.23 -29.72 13.14
C GLY A 273 1.41 -30.04 11.66
N LYS A 274 0.51 -30.87 11.10
CA LYS A 274 0.58 -31.33 9.69
C LYS A 274 0.52 -30.19 8.67
N ASN A 275 -0.10 -29.07 9.05
CA ASN A 275 -0.25 -27.88 8.22
C ASN A 275 0.66 -26.73 8.65
N ALA A 276 1.65 -27.00 9.51
CA ALA A 276 2.50 -26.00 10.13
C ALA A 276 1.71 -24.92 10.90
N ASP A 277 0.55 -25.28 11.45
CA ASP A 277 -0.41 -24.43 12.14
C ASP A 277 -0.18 -24.34 13.66
N GLY A 278 0.85 -25.02 14.17
CA GLY A 278 1.21 -25.06 15.59
C GLY A 278 0.44 -26.11 16.39
N ASN A 279 -0.45 -26.88 15.73
CA ASN A 279 -1.25 -27.92 16.37
C ASN A 279 -0.55 -29.29 16.32
N GLY A 280 0.68 -29.35 16.85
CA GLY A 280 1.45 -30.59 16.99
C GLY A 280 0.80 -31.59 17.96
N ILE A 281 1.16 -32.86 17.83
CA ILE A 281 0.67 -33.94 18.70
C ILE A 281 1.47 -34.05 20.01
N ASP A 282 2.73 -33.64 20.00
CA ASP A 282 3.60 -33.71 21.17
C ASP A 282 3.50 -32.46 22.02
N GLU A 283 3.63 -31.30 21.37
CA GLU A 283 3.69 -29.99 22.00
C GLU A 283 3.14 -28.94 21.02
N GLN A 284 2.54 -27.87 21.56
CA GLN A 284 2.10 -26.74 20.77
C GLN A 284 3.31 -25.86 20.44
N ALA A 285 3.96 -26.13 19.30
CA ALA A 285 5.01 -25.28 18.77
C ALA A 285 4.44 -24.07 18.02
N ALA A 286 5.29 -23.10 17.68
CA ALA A 286 4.88 -21.95 16.90
C ALA A 286 4.36 -22.36 15.51
N ALA A 287 3.27 -21.72 15.07
CA ALA A 287 2.77 -21.84 13.71
C ALA A 287 3.78 -21.24 12.70
N LEU A 288 4.19 -22.04 11.72
CA LEU A 288 5.11 -21.64 10.65
C LEU A 288 4.38 -21.22 9.37
N ASN A 289 3.10 -21.56 9.22
CA ASN A 289 2.27 -21.21 8.06
C ASN A 289 1.71 -19.78 8.08
N ARG A 290 2.37 -18.87 8.81
CA ARG A 290 1.98 -17.47 8.90
C ARG A 290 2.44 -16.71 7.65
N PRO A 291 1.61 -15.82 7.06
CA PRO A 291 1.98 -15.04 5.90
C PRO A 291 3.34 -14.32 6.05
N GLY A 292 4.20 -14.49 5.05
CA GLY A 292 5.53 -13.90 4.99
C GLY A 292 6.54 -14.37 6.05
N PHE A 293 6.17 -15.22 7.01
CA PHE A 293 7.02 -15.57 8.15
C PHE A 293 8.33 -16.25 7.74
N MET A 294 8.26 -17.35 6.98
CA MET A 294 9.44 -18.12 6.57
C MET A 294 10.26 -17.44 5.45
N ASN A 295 9.69 -16.43 4.79
CA ASN A 295 10.41 -15.64 3.80
C ASN A 295 11.37 -14.64 4.44
N ARG A 296 11.14 -14.23 5.69
CA ARG A 296 12.03 -13.30 6.43
C ARG A 296 13.32 -13.92 6.92
N TYR A 297 13.40 -15.25 6.92
CA TYR A 297 14.61 -15.97 7.29
C TYR A 297 15.53 -16.11 6.08
N THR A 298 16.77 -15.65 6.24
CA THR A 298 17.87 -16.11 5.37
C THR A 298 18.05 -17.61 5.55
N ARG A 299 18.64 -18.28 4.56
CA ARG A 299 18.91 -19.72 4.64
C ARG A 299 19.82 -20.03 5.83
N SER A 300 20.86 -19.22 6.01
CA SER A 300 21.80 -19.36 7.13
C SER A 300 21.12 -19.14 8.49
N ALA A 301 20.26 -18.13 8.62
CA ALA A 301 19.53 -17.86 9.85
C ALA A 301 18.55 -18.98 10.20
N PHE A 302 17.83 -19.52 9.20
CA PHE A 302 16.96 -20.68 9.39
C PHE A 302 17.75 -21.90 9.90
N VAL A 303 18.85 -22.26 9.23
CA VAL A 303 19.69 -23.39 9.64
C VAL A 303 20.23 -23.18 11.05
N THR A 304 20.75 -21.99 11.36
CA THR A 304 21.33 -21.65 12.66
C THR A 304 20.30 -21.81 13.78
N PHE A 305 19.07 -21.33 13.57
CA PHE A 305 17.99 -21.47 14.54
C PHE A 305 17.55 -22.93 14.68
N ALA A 306 17.27 -23.63 13.57
CA ALA A 306 16.75 -24.98 13.59
C ALA A 306 17.75 -26.00 14.16
N SER A 307 19.06 -25.76 14.00
CA SER A 307 20.12 -26.58 14.60
C SER A 307 20.51 -26.14 16.02
N SER A 308 19.93 -25.08 16.56
CA SER A 308 20.30 -24.56 17.88
C SER A 308 19.81 -25.49 18.99
N SER A 309 20.59 -25.62 20.07
CA SER A 309 20.18 -26.41 21.24
C SER A 309 18.96 -25.84 21.96
N SER A 310 18.56 -24.60 21.65
CA SER A 310 17.32 -23.97 22.13
C SER A 310 16.07 -24.37 21.34
N HIS A 311 16.23 -25.12 20.25
CA HIS A 311 15.13 -25.64 19.45
C HIS A 311 14.97 -27.14 19.75
N ASP A 312 13.82 -27.55 20.27
CA ASP A 312 13.60 -28.94 20.71
C ASP A 312 13.71 -29.95 19.55
N GLY A 313 13.38 -29.53 18.33
CA GLY A 313 13.55 -30.33 17.11
C GLY A 313 14.97 -30.33 16.52
N SER A 314 15.97 -29.80 17.23
CA SER A 314 17.35 -29.70 16.71
C SER A 314 18.01 -31.04 16.46
N THR A 315 17.70 -32.06 17.27
CA THR A 315 18.21 -33.42 17.07
C THR A 315 17.74 -33.97 15.72
N ASP A 316 16.44 -33.90 15.44
CA ASP A 316 15.86 -34.37 14.17
C ASP A 316 16.42 -33.56 12.99
N PHE A 317 16.48 -32.23 13.12
CA PHE A 317 17.01 -31.34 12.09
C PHE A 317 18.48 -31.63 11.74
N SER A 318 19.31 -31.95 12.74
CA SER A 318 20.74 -32.21 12.55
C SER A 318 21.05 -33.43 11.67
N THR A 319 20.07 -34.32 11.48
CA THR A 319 20.21 -35.51 10.63
C THR A 319 19.97 -35.23 9.15
N LEU A 320 19.42 -34.05 8.81
CA LEU A 320 19.03 -33.71 7.45
C LEU A 320 20.25 -33.40 6.57
N THR A 321 20.20 -33.84 5.31
CA THR A 321 21.21 -33.45 4.32
C THR A 321 21.01 -31.99 3.87
N SER A 322 22.02 -31.39 3.24
CA SER A 322 21.87 -30.04 2.67
C SER A 322 20.72 -29.93 1.66
N ALA A 323 20.50 -30.99 0.86
CA ALA A 323 19.38 -31.04 -0.09
C ALA A 323 18.02 -31.11 0.63
N ASP A 324 17.93 -31.90 1.70
CA ASP A 324 16.70 -31.98 2.51
C ASP A 324 16.38 -30.65 3.18
N ILE A 325 17.40 -29.92 3.65
CA ILE A 325 17.25 -28.58 4.22
C ILE A 325 16.72 -27.60 3.16
N ASP A 326 17.29 -27.63 1.94
CA ASP A 326 16.84 -26.76 0.86
C ASP A 326 15.38 -27.04 0.46
N ASN A 327 15.01 -28.32 0.37
CA ASN A 327 13.65 -28.76 0.09
C ASN A 327 12.68 -28.39 1.22
N LEU A 328 13.07 -28.63 2.48
CA LEU A 328 12.29 -28.27 3.67
C LEU A 328 12.01 -26.76 3.68
N LEU A 329 13.01 -25.92 3.42
CA LEU A 329 12.80 -24.49 3.38
C LEU A 329 11.90 -24.07 2.21
N ALA A 330 12.03 -24.69 1.03
CA ALA A 330 11.10 -24.46 -0.09
C ALA A 330 9.65 -24.76 0.31
N ARG A 331 9.42 -25.86 1.05
CA ARG A 331 8.10 -26.20 1.59
C ARG A 331 7.60 -25.19 2.62
N LEU A 332 8.45 -24.78 3.56
CA LEU A 332 8.13 -23.82 4.61
C LEU A 332 7.78 -22.44 4.04
N ARG A 333 8.55 -21.96 3.06
CA ARG A 333 8.20 -20.75 2.29
C ARG A 333 6.89 -20.91 1.52
N GLY A 334 6.65 -22.10 0.98
CA GLY A 334 5.38 -22.46 0.36
C GLY A 334 4.18 -22.41 1.32
N TYR A 335 4.37 -22.59 2.64
CA TYR A 335 3.31 -22.31 3.62
C TYR A 335 3.11 -20.82 3.85
N SER A 336 4.20 -20.06 4.02
CA SER A 336 4.15 -18.62 4.31
C SER A 336 3.71 -17.76 3.13
N GLY A 337 3.76 -18.28 1.91
CA GLY A 337 3.39 -17.56 0.69
C GLY A 337 4.54 -16.73 0.15
N ILE A 338 5.09 -17.10 -1.00
CA ILE A 338 6.22 -16.39 -1.63
C ILE A 338 5.67 -15.26 -2.49
N PRO A 339 6.27 -14.05 -2.50
CA PRO A 339 5.78 -12.92 -3.29
C PRO A 339 5.45 -13.30 -4.74
N GLY A 340 4.21 -13.04 -5.13
CA GLY A 340 3.67 -13.38 -6.46
C GLY A 340 4.30 -12.58 -7.60
N TYR A 341 4.89 -11.44 -7.26
CA TYR A 341 5.51 -10.49 -8.17
C TYR A 341 6.87 -10.05 -7.62
N TYR A 342 7.75 -9.61 -8.51
CA TYR A 342 8.90 -8.79 -8.14
C TYR A 342 8.69 -7.36 -8.61
N LEU A 343 9.24 -6.43 -7.84
CA LEU A 343 9.13 -5.00 -8.05
C LEU A 343 10.18 -4.52 -9.06
N GLN A 344 9.83 -3.50 -9.83
CA GLN A 344 10.75 -2.77 -10.69
C GLN A 344 10.34 -1.30 -10.71
N ASN A 345 11.31 -0.40 -10.83
CA ASN A 345 11.00 1.03 -10.86
C ASN A 345 10.10 1.33 -12.08
N PRO A 346 8.95 2.00 -11.87
CA PRO A 346 8.14 2.44 -12.98
C PRO A 346 8.87 3.56 -13.74
N GLY A 347 8.41 3.84 -14.95
CA GLY A 347 8.90 4.95 -15.76
C GLY A 347 7.95 5.25 -16.90
N GLY A 348 8.08 6.43 -17.51
CA GLY A 348 7.05 6.95 -18.41
C GLY A 348 5.77 7.31 -17.63
N SER A 349 4.62 7.35 -18.32
CA SER A 349 3.33 7.72 -17.72
C SER A 349 2.94 6.87 -16.51
N ASN A 350 3.42 5.61 -16.43
CA ASN A 350 3.20 4.73 -15.27
C ASN A 350 3.75 5.25 -13.93
N SER A 351 4.49 6.37 -13.91
CA SER A 351 5.16 6.89 -12.71
C SER A 351 4.70 8.30 -12.31
N ASP A 352 3.60 8.79 -12.88
CA ASP A 352 3.22 10.20 -12.80
C ASP A 352 2.41 10.52 -11.54
N VAL A 353 1.94 9.47 -10.86
CA VAL A 353 1.22 9.52 -9.59
C VAL A 353 2.11 8.99 -8.47
N HIS A 354 2.69 9.90 -7.70
CA HIS A 354 3.43 9.56 -6.49
C HIS A 354 2.48 9.21 -5.34
N ALA A 355 2.90 8.25 -4.51
CA ALA A 355 2.14 7.78 -3.36
C ALA A 355 2.99 7.74 -2.08
N LEU A 356 2.41 8.23 -0.99
CA LEU A 356 2.95 8.12 0.36
C LEU A 356 1.88 7.64 1.33
N SER A 357 2.12 6.52 2.00
CA SER A 357 1.23 6.02 3.05
C SER A 357 1.83 6.13 4.46
N ASN A 358 1.01 5.88 5.47
CA ASN A 358 1.45 5.70 6.86
C ASN A 358 1.94 4.28 7.19
N VAL A 359 2.09 3.41 6.18
CA VAL A 359 2.45 2.00 6.38
C VAL A 359 3.95 1.85 6.61
N LEU A 360 4.32 1.07 7.63
CA LEU A 360 5.71 0.68 7.87
C LEU A 360 6.07 -0.54 7.02
N LEU A 361 6.71 -0.29 5.87
CA LEU A 361 7.02 -1.34 4.89
C LEU A 361 8.10 -2.33 5.33
N ALA A 362 8.90 -1.99 6.35
CA ALA A 362 9.95 -2.85 6.88
C ALA A 362 9.41 -4.04 7.67
N LYS A 363 8.14 -3.96 8.12
CA LYS A 363 7.50 -5.01 8.90
C LYS A 363 5.99 -4.93 8.75
N ILE A 364 5.44 -5.78 7.88
CA ILE A 364 4.00 -5.95 7.73
C ILE A 364 3.55 -7.05 8.70
N ASP A 365 2.95 -6.68 9.83
CA ASP A 365 2.56 -7.60 10.90
C ASP A 365 1.05 -7.93 10.93
N GLY A 366 0.37 -7.70 9.81
CA GLY A 366 -1.03 -8.07 9.57
C GLY A 366 -2.06 -7.22 10.32
N ASN A 367 -1.66 -6.42 11.32
CA ASN A 367 -2.56 -5.57 12.12
C ASN A 367 -2.39 -4.10 11.77
N ASN A 368 -3.49 -3.43 11.44
CA ASN A 368 -3.54 -2.01 11.12
C ASN A 368 -4.39 -1.22 12.13
N THR A 369 -3.86 -0.98 13.34
CA THR A 369 -4.64 -0.28 14.38
C THR A 369 -4.91 1.19 14.07
N LYS A 370 -4.12 1.80 13.18
CA LYS A 370 -4.24 3.22 12.81
C LYS A 370 -5.24 3.42 11.67
N GLY A 371 -5.52 2.39 10.88
CA GLY A 371 -6.09 2.54 9.55
C GLY A 371 -5.07 3.12 8.58
N TYR A 372 -5.49 3.30 7.35
CA TYR A 372 -4.66 3.87 6.30
C TYR A 372 -4.80 5.38 6.22
N SER A 373 -3.68 6.03 5.91
CA SER A 373 -3.63 7.38 5.36
C SER A 373 -2.70 7.35 4.15
N LEU A 374 -3.22 7.77 3.00
CA LEU A 374 -2.56 7.73 1.70
C LEU A 374 -2.60 9.12 1.07
N LEU A 375 -1.44 9.67 0.77
CA LEU A 375 -1.29 10.88 -0.02
C LEU A 375 -0.92 10.49 -1.46
N LEU A 376 -1.77 10.87 -2.40
CA LEU A 376 -1.48 10.84 -3.83
C LEU A 376 -1.07 12.24 -4.29
N VAL A 377 0.00 12.31 -5.07
CA VAL A 377 0.53 13.56 -5.65
C VAL A 377 0.73 13.35 -7.13
N ARG A 378 0.12 14.21 -7.95
CA ARG A 378 0.26 14.17 -9.40
C ARG A 378 0.35 15.59 -9.94
N ALA A 379 1.15 15.79 -10.98
CA ALA A 379 1.19 17.06 -11.71
C ALA A 379 -0.23 17.44 -12.21
N LEU A 380 -0.54 18.72 -12.29
CA LEU A 380 -1.81 19.20 -12.88
C LEU A 380 -1.88 18.86 -14.37
N THR A 381 -0.74 18.85 -15.05
CA THR A 381 -0.56 18.43 -16.45
C THR A 381 0.70 17.58 -16.53
N THR A 382 0.58 16.34 -16.99
CA THR A 382 1.71 15.43 -17.25
C THR A 382 2.22 15.57 -18.68
N GLY A 383 1.35 15.97 -19.60
CA GLY A 383 1.63 16.04 -21.04
C GLY A 383 1.35 14.72 -21.77
N ASN A 384 0.89 13.68 -21.07
CA ASN A 384 0.52 12.40 -21.67
C ASN A 384 -0.98 12.40 -22.04
N PRO A 385 -1.35 11.83 -23.21
CA PRO A 385 -2.73 11.84 -23.72
C PRO A 385 -3.66 10.83 -23.02
N ASP A 386 -3.07 9.89 -22.28
CA ASP A 386 -3.73 8.90 -21.44
C ASP A 386 -4.17 9.45 -20.07
N ASP A 387 -3.71 10.64 -19.70
CA ASP A 387 -4.01 11.22 -18.40
C ASP A 387 -4.94 12.44 -18.48
N ILE A 388 -5.64 12.71 -17.39
CA ILE A 388 -6.50 13.90 -17.32
C ILE A 388 -5.68 15.18 -17.14
N ILE A 389 -6.13 16.29 -17.73
CA ILE A 389 -5.55 17.61 -17.45
C ILE A 389 -6.41 18.32 -16.39
N PHE A 390 -5.83 18.58 -15.23
CA PHE A 390 -6.47 19.38 -14.20
C PHE A 390 -6.18 20.87 -14.43
N ASN A 391 -7.21 21.60 -14.79
CA ASN A 391 -7.22 23.05 -14.93
C ASN A 391 -8.04 23.64 -13.77
N PRO A 392 -7.38 24.27 -12.77
CA PRO A 392 -8.07 24.89 -11.65
C PRO A 392 -9.12 25.96 -12.05
N SER A 393 -9.03 26.53 -13.25
CA SER A 393 -10.01 27.48 -13.77
C SER A 393 -11.31 26.85 -14.29
N VAL A 394 -11.31 25.56 -14.66
CA VAL A 394 -12.53 24.82 -15.05
C VAL A 394 -13.33 24.42 -13.81
N GLY A 395 -12.64 24.20 -12.70
CA GLY A 395 -13.23 24.19 -11.37
C GLY A 395 -13.83 22.88 -10.91
N GLN A 396 -14.26 21.95 -11.78
CA GLN A 396 -14.94 20.72 -11.36
C GLN A 396 -14.56 19.49 -12.20
N TYR A 397 -14.34 18.35 -11.52
CA TYR A 397 -13.97 17.06 -12.11
C TYR A 397 -14.74 15.93 -11.45
N GLN A 398 -15.29 15.00 -12.24
CA GLN A 398 -15.97 13.82 -11.70
C GLN A 398 -14.96 12.72 -11.42
N PHE A 399 -15.14 11.99 -10.32
CA PHE A 399 -14.29 10.86 -9.97
C PHE A 399 -15.06 9.75 -9.25
N ASN A 400 -14.48 8.55 -9.26
CA ASN A 400 -14.92 7.43 -8.45
C ASN A 400 -13.83 7.02 -7.48
N LEU A 401 -14.25 6.49 -6.33
CA LEU A 401 -13.36 5.87 -5.36
C LEU A 401 -13.78 4.42 -5.16
N SER A 402 -12.81 3.52 -5.15
CA SER A 402 -13.03 2.18 -4.63
C SER A 402 -11.87 1.74 -3.74
N ALA A 403 -12.19 0.92 -2.75
CA ALA A 403 -11.22 0.28 -1.86
C ALA A 403 -11.52 -1.22 -1.80
N SER A 404 -10.47 -2.00 -1.59
CA SER A 404 -10.55 -3.43 -1.38
C SER A 404 -9.68 -3.86 -0.22
N ASP A 405 -10.11 -4.93 0.45
CA ASP A 405 -9.47 -5.55 1.61
C ASP A 405 -9.35 -7.04 1.30
N ASN A 406 -8.11 -7.53 1.18
CA ASN A 406 -7.82 -8.93 0.89
C ASN A 406 -8.49 -9.49 -0.39
N ASP A 407 -8.85 -8.65 -1.37
CA ASP A 407 -9.51 -9.06 -2.60
C ASP A 407 -9.25 -8.07 -3.73
N ASP A 408 -8.97 -8.54 -4.95
CA ASP A 408 -8.74 -7.68 -6.11
C ASP A 408 -10.01 -7.38 -6.93
N LEU A 409 -11.08 -8.17 -6.72
CA LEU A 409 -12.28 -8.18 -7.55
C LEU A 409 -13.43 -7.44 -6.88
N ASN A 410 -13.71 -7.77 -5.64
CA ASN A 410 -14.82 -7.19 -4.90
C ASN A 410 -14.35 -5.92 -4.19
N ARG A 411 -15.21 -4.90 -4.23
CA ARG A 411 -14.83 -3.54 -3.86
C ARG A 411 -15.97 -2.84 -3.14
N ILE A 412 -15.58 -1.98 -2.23
CA ILE A 412 -16.45 -0.98 -1.63
C ILE A 412 -16.05 0.40 -2.14
N GLY A 413 -16.90 1.40 -1.99
CA GLY A 413 -16.57 2.78 -2.32
C GLY A 413 -17.79 3.57 -2.73
N GLU A 414 -17.57 4.58 -3.57
CA GLU A 414 -18.63 5.48 -4.03
C GLU A 414 -18.32 5.95 -5.45
N ALA A 415 -19.34 5.94 -6.30
CA ALA A 415 -19.25 6.43 -7.67
C ALA A 415 -19.82 7.86 -7.77
N SER A 416 -19.40 8.60 -8.79
CA SER A 416 -19.92 9.92 -9.14
C SER A 416 -19.68 11.00 -8.08
N ASN A 417 -18.48 11.01 -7.50
CA ASN A 417 -18.01 12.10 -6.65
C ASN A 417 -17.48 13.27 -7.48
N GLN A 418 -17.42 14.47 -6.89
CA GLN A 418 -16.89 15.65 -7.54
C GLN A 418 -15.69 16.23 -6.80
N LEU A 419 -14.60 16.51 -7.52
CA LEU A 419 -13.47 17.34 -7.11
C LEU A 419 -13.75 18.78 -7.56
N THR A 420 -13.66 19.73 -6.64
CA THR A 420 -13.88 21.16 -6.89
C THR A 420 -12.63 21.97 -6.55
N PHE A 421 -12.04 22.66 -7.53
CA PHE A 421 -10.94 23.61 -7.29
C PHE A 421 -11.49 24.93 -6.73
N LYS A 422 -11.00 25.34 -5.57
CA LYS A 422 -11.28 26.68 -5.03
C LYS A 422 -10.43 27.71 -5.76
N PRO A 423 -10.94 28.93 -5.99
CA PRO A 423 -10.16 29.99 -6.60
C PRO A 423 -8.86 30.26 -5.83
N LYS A 424 -7.77 30.49 -6.56
CA LYS A 424 -6.52 31.00 -5.99
C LYS A 424 -6.81 32.37 -5.35
N PRO A 425 -6.45 32.59 -4.07
CA PRO A 425 -6.56 33.91 -3.45
C PRO A 425 -5.77 34.94 -4.29
N LEU A 426 -6.37 36.12 -4.50
CA LEU A 426 -5.76 37.23 -5.24
C LEU A 426 -4.54 37.81 -4.53
#